data_AF-A0A535BS55-F1
#
_entry.id   AF-A0A535BS55-F1
#
_cell.length_a   1.000
_cell.length_b   1.000
_cell.length_c   1.000
_cell.angle_alpha   90.00
_cell.angle_beta   90.00
_cell.angle_gamma   90.00
#
_symmetry.space_group_name_H-M   'P 1'
#
loop_
_entity.id
_entity.type
_entity.pdbx_description
1 polymer ?
#
loop_
_entity_poly.entity_id
_entity_poly.type
_entity_poly.pdbx_seq_one_letter_code
_entity_poly.pdbx_strand_id
1 'polypeptide(L)'
;GLVLLIALALAWSEPFPSALDMAWGGAAGLAGAVGLVSFYQALAVGRMGINAPVTAVLAAALPVLFSVFFQGLPGLLQVAGFTLALIAVWLISRPERARGRPEGVGLALLAGLGFGSFFILISRASSTAIFWPLAAARLASFLFMLSLLLIRRQDLLPKLSAFPLVLLAGTLDVAGNAFFVLATHSGRLAVAAILSSLYPAATVLLAGIILRERVTRLQAIGIFIALIAIPLISV
;
A
#
# COMPACT_ATOMS: atom_id res chain seq x y z
N GLY A 1 10.84 -1.49 10.57
CA GLY A 1 10.07 -0.26 10.26
C GLY A 1 10.66 1.00 10.87
N LEU A 2 10.03 1.55 11.92
CA LEU A 2 10.25 2.94 12.38
C LEU A 2 11.70 3.31 12.72
N VAL A 3 12.37 2.49 13.54
CA VAL A 3 13.78 2.72 13.93
C VAL A 3 14.69 2.76 12.68
N LEU A 4 14.41 1.90 11.70
CA LEU A 4 15.17 1.87 10.46
C LEU A 4 14.90 3.11 9.61
N LEU A 5 13.65 3.56 9.47
CA LEU A 5 13.35 4.81 8.74
C LEU A 5 14.04 6.04 9.36
N ILE A 6 14.08 6.12 10.69
CA ILE A 6 14.81 7.18 11.40
C ILE A 6 16.32 7.05 11.15
N ALA A 7 16.87 5.84 11.24
CA ALA A 7 18.29 5.60 10.96
C ALA A 7 18.65 5.98 9.51
N LEU A 8 17.78 5.70 8.53
CA LEU A 8 17.97 6.07 7.13
C LEU A 8 17.90 7.58 6.92
N ALA A 9 16.95 8.27 7.56
CA ALA A 9 16.84 9.72 7.50
C ALA A 9 18.11 10.41 8.02
N LEU A 10 18.67 9.88 9.12
CA LEU A 10 19.94 10.35 9.68
C LEU A 10 21.14 10.01 8.79
N ALA A 11 21.20 8.80 8.24
CA ALA A 11 22.28 8.36 7.36
C ALA A 11 22.36 9.18 6.05
N TRP A 12 21.21 9.57 5.50
CA TRP A 12 21.16 10.43 4.31
C TRP A 12 21.36 11.91 4.59
N SER A 13 21.50 12.30 5.87
CA SER A 13 21.51 13.70 6.28
C SER A 13 20.35 14.50 5.68
N GLU A 14 19.15 13.88 5.61
CA GLU A 14 17.97 14.59 5.10
C GLU A 14 17.72 15.82 5.98
N PRO A 15 17.54 17.02 5.39
CA PRO A 15 17.20 18.19 6.16
C PRO A 15 15.91 17.91 6.92
N PHE A 16 15.88 18.31 8.19
CA PHE A 16 14.70 18.11 9.01
C PHE A 16 13.51 18.80 8.33
N PRO A 17 12.45 18.07 7.96
CA PRO A 17 11.37 18.64 7.18
C PRO A 17 10.56 19.63 8.03
N SER A 18 9.74 20.44 7.37
CA SER A 18 8.89 21.39 8.08
C SER A 18 7.91 20.66 9.00
N ALA A 19 7.47 21.33 10.08
CA ALA A 19 6.43 20.78 10.95
C ALA A 19 5.13 20.44 10.20
N LEU A 20 4.87 21.14 9.09
CA LEU A 20 3.75 20.91 8.19
C LEU A 20 3.90 19.60 7.42
N ASP A 21 5.08 19.27 6.91
CA ASP A 21 5.34 17.99 6.23
C ASP A 21 5.26 16.80 7.20
N MET A 22 5.73 16.99 8.44
CA MET A 22 5.56 16.00 9.50
C MET A 22 4.08 15.81 9.84
N ALA A 23 3.29 16.88 9.88
CA ALA A 23 1.85 16.81 10.11
C ALA A 23 1.12 16.09 8.96
N TRP A 24 1.48 16.35 7.71
CA TRP A 24 0.95 15.62 6.55
C TRP A 24 1.33 14.14 6.59
N GLY A 25 2.58 13.81 6.93
CA GLY A 25 3.03 12.43 7.13
C GLY A 25 2.26 11.72 8.24
N GLY A 26 2.07 12.39 9.39
CA GLY A 26 1.26 11.87 10.49
C GLY A 26 -0.20 11.64 10.12
N ALA A 27 -0.83 12.62 9.46
CA ALA A 27 -2.20 12.53 8.97
C ALA A 27 -2.36 11.41 7.93
N ALA A 28 -1.39 11.25 7.02
CA ALA A 28 -1.34 10.12 6.11
C ALA A 28 -1.32 8.81 6.90
N GLY A 29 -0.40 8.67 7.86
CA GLY A 29 -0.30 7.49 8.74
C GLY A 29 -1.59 7.13 9.46
N LEU A 30 -2.35 8.12 9.94
CA LEU A 30 -3.67 7.90 10.55
C LEU A 30 -4.69 7.40 9.51
N ALA A 31 -4.81 8.07 8.36
CA ALA A 31 -5.72 7.66 7.29
C ALA A 31 -5.42 6.23 6.80
N GLY A 32 -4.14 5.91 6.62
CA GLY A 32 -3.67 4.58 6.25
C GLY A 32 -3.96 3.53 7.33
N ALA A 33 -3.81 3.87 8.61
CA ALA A 33 -4.10 2.94 9.71
C ALA A 33 -5.61 2.66 9.85
N VAL A 34 -6.44 3.70 9.75
CA VAL A 34 -7.91 3.55 9.67
C VAL A 34 -8.27 2.69 8.46
N GLY A 35 -7.68 2.98 7.30
CA GLY A 35 -7.91 2.22 6.06
C GLY A 35 -7.56 0.74 6.22
N LEU A 36 -6.42 0.44 6.85
CA LEU A 36 -5.95 -0.92 7.09
C LEU A 36 -6.86 -1.70 8.04
N VAL A 37 -7.27 -1.08 9.15
CA VAL A 37 -8.19 -1.71 10.12
C VAL A 37 -9.52 -2.02 9.46
N SER A 38 -10.08 -1.06 8.72
CA SER A 38 -11.34 -1.25 7.99
C SER A 38 -11.20 -2.27 6.86
N PHE A 39 -10.05 -2.34 6.20
CA PHE A 39 -9.77 -3.33 5.15
C PHE A 39 -9.82 -4.75 5.73
N TYR A 40 -9.07 -5.01 6.80
CA TYR A 40 -9.08 -6.34 7.41
C TYR A 40 -10.43 -6.69 8.01
N GLN A 41 -11.17 -5.73 8.58
CA GLN A 41 -12.55 -5.98 9.03
C GLN A 41 -13.49 -6.26 7.85
N ALA A 42 -13.35 -5.55 6.72
CA ALA A 42 -14.13 -5.80 5.51
C ALA A 42 -13.86 -7.21 4.97
N LEU A 43 -12.60 -7.67 5.00
CA LEU A 43 -12.23 -9.03 4.61
C LEU A 43 -12.74 -10.10 5.58
N ALA A 44 -12.81 -9.78 6.88
CA ALA A 44 -13.27 -10.71 7.91
C ALA A 44 -14.79 -10.89 7.92
N VAL A 45 -15.55 -9.80 7.72
CA VAL A 45 -17.02 -9.80 7.78
C VAL A 45 -17.65 -10.07 6.42
N GLY A 46 -16.97 -9.67 5.34
CA GLY A 46 -17.53 -9.75 4.00
C GLY A 46 -16.75 -10.68 3.06
N ARG A 47 -17.12 -10.62 1.78
CA ARG A 47 -16.51 -11.48 0.76
C ARG A 47 -15.21 -10.86 0.27
N MET A 48 -14.09 -11.56 0.45
CA MET A 48 -12.78 -11.13 -0.07
C MET A 48 -12.84 -10.80 -1.57
N GLY A 49 -13.55 -11.62 -2.36
CA GLY A 49 -13.74 -11.41 -3.81
C GLY A 49 -14.60 -10.20 -4.20
N ILE A 50 -15.15 -9.43 -3.26
CA ILE A 50 -15.85 -8.16 -3.52
C ILE A 50 -15.16 -7.01 -2.78
N ASN A 51 -14.80 -7.21 -1.52
CA ASN A 51 -14.27 -6.15 -0.67
C ASN A 51 -12.82 -5.76 -1.01
N ALA A 52 -11.94 -6.72 -1.34
CA ALA A 52 -10.60 -6.36 -1.82
C ALA A 52 -10.63 -5.56 -3.13
N PRO A 53 -11.40 -5.98 -4.15
CA PRO A 53 -11.59 -5.22 -5.38
C PRO A 53 -12.12 -3.79 -5.17
N VAL A 54 -13.20 -3.64 -4.40
CA VAL A 54 -13.82 -2.33 -4.14
C VAL A 54 -12.83 -1.40 -3.45
N THR A 55 -12.09 -1.91 -2.47
CA THR A 55 -11.03 -1.16 -1.79
C THR A 55 -9.96 -0.71 -2.79
N ALA A 56 -9.46 -1.62 -3.62
CA ALA A 56 -8.38 -1.35 -4.57
C ALA A 56 -8.79 -0.29 -5.61
N VAL A 57 -10.00 -0.40 -6.17
CA VAL A 57 -10.52 0.58 -7.13
C VAL A 57 -10.61 1.95 -6.49
N LEU A 58 -11.18 2.07 -5.27
CA LEU A 58 -11.32 3.36 -4.61
C LEU A 58 -9.96 3.97 -4.23
N ALA A 59 -9.05 3.14 -3.71
CA ALA A 59 -7.71 3.54 -3.31
C ALA A 59 -6.89 4.07 -4.49
N ALA A 60 -7.11 3.53 -5.70
CA ALA A 60 -6.48 4.00 -6.93
C ALA A 60 -7.21 5.19 -7.56
N ALA A 61 -8.55 5.19 -7.58
CA ALA A 61 -9.34 6.24 -8.21
C ALA A 61 -9.21 7.58 -7.49
N LEU A 62 -9.12 7.59 -6.16
CA LEU A 62 -9.09 8.82 -5.37
C LEU A 62 -7.86 9.69 -5.66
N PRO A 63 -6.61 9.18 -5.64
CA PRO A 63 -5.43 9.93 -6.06
C PRO A 63 -5.50 10.41 -7.51
N VAL A 64 -6.04 9.60 -8.42
CA VAL A 64 -6.16 9.96 -9.84
C VAL A 64 -7.10 11.14 -10.02
N LEU A 65 -8.28 11.09 -9.40
CA LEU A 65 -9.23 12.21 -9.42
C LEU A 65 -8.60 13.46 -8.83
N PHE A 66 -7.91 13.33 -7.69
CA PHE A 66 -7.20 14.44 -7.07
C PHE A 66 -6.16 15.05 -8.02
N SER A 67 -5.31 14.23 -8.65
CA SER A 67 -4.33 14.71 -9.62
C SER A 67 -4.99 15.39 -10.82
N VAL A 68 -6.09 14.85 -11.36
CA VAL A 68 -6.82 15.48 -12.47
C VAL A 68 -7.32 16.88 -12.10
N PHE A 69 -7.86 17.05 -10.89
CA PHE A 69 -8.40 18.35 -10.43
C PHE A 69 -7.31 19.37 -10.11
N PHE A 70 -6.16 18.95 -9.55
CA PHE A 70 -5.13 19.87 -9.06
C PHE A 70 -3.91 20.02 -9.98
N GLN A 71 -3.60 19.01 -10.80
CA GLN A 71 -2.42 18.96 -11.69
C GLN A 71 -2.80 18.98 -13.17
N GLY A 72 -4.09 18.83 -13.51
CA GLY A 72 -4.58 18.80 -14.89
C GLY A 72 -4.73 17.38 -15.45
N LEU A 73 -5.24 17.28 -16.68
CA LEU A 73 -5.53 16.01 -17.32
C LEU A 73 -4.24 15.20 -17.58
N PRO A 74 -4.19 13.91 -17.14
CA PRO A 74 -3.06 13.04 -17.43
C PRO A 74 -2.92 12.80 -18.95
N GLY A 75 -1.69 12.54 -19.40
CA GLY A 75 -1.42 12.24 -20.80
C GLY A 75 -2.14 10.96 -21.27
N LEU A 76 -2.32 10.82 -22.59
CA LEU A 76 -3.00 9.67 -23.20
C LEU A 76 -2.45 8.30 -22.73
N LEU A 77 -1.14 8.20 -22.51
CA LEU A 77 -0.48 6.98 -22.03
C LEU A 77 -0.86 6.64 -20.58
N GLN A 78 -0.92 7.64 -19.70
CA GLN A 78 -1.33 7.46 -18.31
C GLN A 78 -2.81 7.07 -18.22
N VAL A 79 -3.67 7.69 -19.05
CA VAL A 79 -5.10 7.31 -19.14
C VAL A 79 -5.27 5.86 -19.59
N ALA A 80 -4.51 5.44 -20.61
CA ALA A 80 -4.49 4.05 -21.06
C ALA A 80 -4.02 3.10 -19.95
N GLY A 81 -2.96 3.49 -19.21
CA GLY A 81 -2.46 2.76 -18.05
C GLY A 81 -3.51 2.59 -16.95
N PHE A 82 -4.19 3.66 -16.54
CA PHE A 82 -5.28 3.59 -15.56
C PHE A 82 -6.43 2.70 -16.04
N THR A 83 -6.80 2.79 -17.30
CA THR A 83 -7.87 1.96 -17.89
C THR A 83 -7.49 0.48 -17.84
N LEU A 84 -6.25 0.14 -18.22
CA LEU A 84 -5.73 -1.23 -18.13
C LEU A 84 -5.69 -1.72 -16.67
N ALA A 85 -5.27 -0.88 -15.72
CA ALA A 85 -5.26 -1.23 -14.30
C ALA A 85 -6.67 -1.54 -13.78
N LEU A 86 -7.68 -0.74 -14.16
CA LEU A 86 -9.08 -0.99 -13.79
C LEU A 86 -9.60 -2.31 -14.39
N ILE A 87 -9.28 -2.60 -15.65
CA ILE A 87 -9.63 -3.87 -16.31
C ILE A 87 -8.95 -5.05 -15.60
N ALA A 88 -7.67 -4.93 -15.26
CA ALA A 88 -6.92 -5.94 -14.53
C ALA A 88 -7.55 -6.24 -13.17
N VAL A 89 -7.84 -5.20 -12.39
CA VAL A 89 -8.54 -5.34 -11.10
C VAL A 89 -9.86 -6.05 -11.33
N TRP A 90 -10.69 -5.62 -12.28
CA TRP A 90 -11.98 -6.26 -12.53
C TRP A 90 -11.86 -7.74 -12.91
N LEU A 91 -10.87 -8.13 -13.72
CA LEU A 91 -10.60 -9.52 -14.10
C LEU A 91 -10.16 -10.38 -12.91
N ILE A 92 -9.26 -9.86 -12.07
CA ILE A 92 -8.78 -10.55 -10.85
C ILE A 92 -9.91 -10.72 -9.84
N SER A 93 -10.83 -9.77 -9.83
CA SER A 93 -11.88 -9.60 -8.81
C SER A 93 -13.15 -10.40 -9.06
N ARG A 94 -13.24 -11.17 -10.15
CA ARG A 94 -14.46 -11.91 -10.47
C ARG A 94 -14.68 -13.04 -9.44
N PRO A 95 -15.82 -13.06 -8.73
CA PRO A 95 -16.11 -14.15 -7.81
C PRO A 95 -16.40 -15.45 -8.57
N GLU A 96 -15.69 -16.53 -8.25
CA GLU A 96 -15.82 -17.85 -8.89
C GLU A 96 -17.23 -18.47 -8.71
N ARG A 97 -18.01 -18.03 -7.69
CA ARG A 97 -19.44 -18.31 -7.47
C ARG A 97 -19.92 -17.52 -6.24
N ALA A 98 -20.67 -16.44 -6.42
CA ALA A 98 -21.27 -15.68 -5.31
C ALA A 98 -22.79 -15.57 -5.46
N ARG A 99 -23.55 -16.37 -4.69
CA ARG A 99 -24.98 -16.14 -4.40
C ARG A 99 -25.11 -15.45 -3.03
N GLY A 100 -25.92 -14.39 -2.90
CA GLY A 100 -26.18 -13.67 -1.62
C GLY A 100 -25.74 -12.20 -1.59
N ARG A 101 -26.25 -11.42 -0.62
CA ARG A 101 -25.98 -9.97 -0.44
C ARG A 101 -24.51 -9.71 -0.06
N PRO A 102 -23.87 -8.64 -0.56
CA PRO A 102 -22.49 -8.31 -0.23
C PRO A 102 -22.42 -7.61 1.14
N GLU A 103 -21.86 -8.30 2.13
CA GLU A 103 -21.56 -7.75 3.47
C GLU A 103 -20.16 -7.11 3.49
N GLY A 104 -19.95 -6.14 4.39
CA GLY A 104 -18.64 -5.47 4.56
C GLY A 104 -18.28 -4.41 3.50
N VAL A 105 -19.15 -4.13 2.54
CA VAL A 105 -18.90 -3.13 1.47
C VAL A 105 -18.63 -1.74 2.05
N GLY A 106 -19.38 -1.32 3.07
CA GLY A 106 -19.16 -0.02 3.72
C GLY A 106 -17.75 0.10 4.34
N LEU A 107 -17.24 -0.99 4.93
CA LEU A 107 -15.88 -1.04 5.46
C LEU A 107 -14.83 -1.05 4.34
N ALA A 108 -15.13 -1.70 3.21
CA ALA A 108 -14.27 -1.71 2.03
C ALA A 108 -14.17 -0.31 1.38
N LEU A 109 -15.28 0.44 1.35
CA LEU A 109 -15.28 1.83 0.90
C LEU A 109 -14.44 2.71 1.83
N LEU A 110 -14.61 2.56 3.15
CA LEU A 110 -13.83 3.30 4.14
C LEU A 110 -12.33 2.96 4.03
N ALA A 111 -12.01 1.68 3.82
CA ALA A 111 -10.65 1.22 3.55
C ALA A 111 -10.04 1.90 2.31
N GLY A 112 -10.80 1.92 1.22
CA GLY A 112 -10.36 2.52 -0.04
C GLY A 112 -10.15 4.03 0.08
N LEU A 113 -11.05 4.73 0.78
CA LEU A 113 -10.89 6.15 1.10
C LEU A 113 -9.66 6.39 1.98
N GLY A 114 -9.43 5.54 2.99
CA GLY A 114 -8.26 5.64 3.88
C GLY A 114 -6.94 5.47 3.14
N PHE A 115 -6.83 4.46 2.28
CA PHE A 115 -5.64 4.24 1.45
C PHE A 115 -5.45 5.32 0.39
N GLY A 116 -6.52 5.73 -0.30
CA GLY A 116 -6.44 6.83 -1.28
C GLY A 116 -6.03 8.15 -0.61
N SER A 117 -6.57 8.44 0.57
CA SER A 117 -6.19 9.61 1.37
C SER A 117 -4.74 9.52 1.83
N PHE A 118 -4.28 8.35 2.27
CA PHE A 118 -2.87 8.12 2.60
C PHE A 118 -1.96 8.52 1.43
N PHE A 119 -2.27 8.06 0.21
CA PHE A 119 -1.46 8.38 -0.98
C PHE A 119 -1.44 9.88 -1.31
N ILE A 120 -2.59 10.56 -1.21
CA ILE A 120 -2.67 12.00 -1.45
C ILE A 120 -1.88 12.78 -0.39
N LEU A 121 -2.09 12.46 0.89
CA LEU A 121 -1.48 13.15 2.01
C LEU A 121 0.03 12.94 2.06
N ILE A 122 0.51 11.72 1.79
CA ILE A 122 1.94 11.43 1.78
C ILE A 122 2.64 12.11 0.59
N SER A 123 1.97 12.21 -0.56
CA SER A 123 2.48 12.95 -1.72
C SER A 123 2.62 14.46 -1.45
N ARG A 124 1.82 15.02 -0.54
CA ARG A 124 1.93 16.43 -0.13
C ARG A 124 3.09 16.67 0.83
N ALA A 125 3.52 15.66 1.58
CA ALA A 125 4.60 15.77 2.55
C ALA A 125 6.01 15.66 1.94
N SER A 126 6.13 15.16 0.69
CA SER A 126 7.41 14.68 0.14
C SER A 126 8.14 15.68 -0.76
N SER A 127 8.12 16.99 -0.47
CA SER A 127 8.80 17.98 -1.34
C SER A 127 10.32 18.02 -1.19
N THR A 128 10.86 17.58 -0.04
CA THR A 128 12.29 17.74 0.30
C THR A 128 12.91 16.56 1.06
N ALA A 129 12.11 15.74 1.74
CA ALA A 129 12.57 14.58 2.51
C ALA A 129 11.60 13.40 2.32
N ILE A 130 12.14 12.19 2.13
CA ILE A 130 11.37 10.98 1.86
C ILE A 130 11.20 10.16 3.15
N PHE A 131 12.25 10.03 3.96
CA PHE A 131 12.25 9.11 5.09
C PHE A 131 11.56 9.68 6.33
N TRP A 132 11.71 10.99 6.58
CA TRP A 132 11.07 11.64 7.73
C TRP A 132 9.53 11.62 7.70
N PRO A 133 8.84 11.99 6.59
CA PRO A 133 7.38 11.88 6.53
C PRO A 133 6.88 10.44 6.66
N LEU A 134 7.60 9.46 6.11
CA LEU A 134 7.28 8.04 6.26
C LEU A 134 7.48 7.56 7.70
N ALA A 135 8.52 8.04 8.39
CA ALA A 135 8.73 7.76 9.81
C ALA A 135 7.59 8.34 10.66
N ALA A 136 7.18 9.59 10.39
CA ALA A 136 6.03 10.23 11.04
C ALA A 136 4.73 9.44 10.77
N ALA A 137 4.50 8.99 9.53
CA ALA A 137 3.37 8.15 9.17
C ALA A 137 3.37 6.83 9.96
N ARG A 138 4.52 6.14 10.02
CA ARG A 138 4.67 4.90 10.78
C ARG A 138 4.46 5.11 12.28
N LEU A 139 4.95 6.22 12.84
CA LEU A 139 4.74 6.56 14.25
C LEU A 139 3.25 6.79 14.53
N ALA A 140 2.58 7.59 13.70
CA ALA A 140 1.16 7.86 13.82
C ALA A 140 0.32 6.58 13.69
N SER A 141 0.61 5.72 12.71
CA SER A 141 -0.05 4.42 12.58
C SER A 141 0.17 3.52 13.79
N PHE A 142 1.40 3.50 14.34
CA PHE A 142 1.72 2.72 15.53
C PHE A 142 0.96 3.23 16.76
N LEU A 143 0.96 4.55 17.00
CA LEU A 143 0.23 5.17 18.11
C LEU A 143 -1.28 4.98 17.98
N PHE A 144 -1.83 5.06 16.77
CA PHE A 144 -3.23 4.77 16.49
C PHE A 144 -3.58 3.31 16.80
N MET A 145 -2.76 2.36 16.35
CA MET A 145 -2.99 0.96 16.66
C MET A 145 -2.86 0.68 18.16
N LEU A 146 -1.85 1.26 18.81
CA LEU A 146 -1.62 1.13 20.25
C LEU A 146 -2.80 1.69 21.06
N SER A 147 -3.28 2.88 20.72
CA SER A 147 -4.46 3.47 21.37
C SER A 147 -5.72 2.63 21.15
N LEU A 148 -5.94 2.07 19.95
CA LEU A 148 -7.03 1.13 19.72
C LEU A 148 -6.93 -0.13 20.60
N LEU A 149 -5.74 -0.71 20.74
CA LEU A 149 -5.52 -1.88 21.60
C LEU A 149 -5.80 -1.56 23.07
N LEU A 150 -5.33 -0.40 23.55
CA LEU A 150 -5.56 0.05 24.93
C LEU A 150 -7.03 0.34 25.21
N ILE A 151 -7.73 1.03 24.31
CA ILE A 151 -9.16 1.36 24.44
C ILE A 151 -10.02 0.08 24.41
N ARG A 152 -9.70 -0.86 23.50
CA ARG A 152 -10.40 -2.15 23.40
C ARG A 152 -9.92 -3.18 24.42
N ARG A 153 -8.96 -2.82 25.28
CA ARG A 153 -8.32 -3.69 26.29
C ARG A 153 -7.90 -5.04 25.72
N GLN A 154 -7.33 -5.03 24.53
CA GLN A 154 -6.78 -6.23 23.92
C GLN A 154 -5.31 -6.42 24.30
N ASP A 155 -4.84 -7.66 24.22
CA ASP A 155 -3.47 -8.00 24.55
C ASP A 155 -2.50 -7.26 23.62
N LEU A 156 -1.53 -6.56 24.23
CA LEU A 156 -0.48 -5.83 23.51
C LEU A 156 0.50 -6.76 22.80
N LEU A 157 0.64 -7.98 23.32
CA LEU A 157 1.53 -8.99 22.77
C LEU A 157 0.74 -9.98 21.92
N PRO A 158 1.17 -10.26 20.68
CA PRO A 158 0.55 -11.29 19.88
C PRO A 158 0.72 -12.65 20.56
N LYS A 159 -0.21 -13.57 20.29
CA LYS A 159 -0.12 -14.96 20.75
C LYS A 159 1.24 -15.55 20.36
N LEU A 160 1.84 -16.36 21.24
CA LEU A 160 3.13 -17.02 21.01
C LEU A 160 3.21 -17.77 19.66
N SER A 161 2.08 -18.27 19.16
CA SER A 161 1.97 -18.92 17.85
C SER A 161 2.12 -17.98 16.65
N ALA A 162 1.75 -16.70 16.78
CA ALA A 162 1.88 -15.69 15.73
C ALA A 162 3.20 -14.90 15.83
N PHE A 163 3.88 -14.97 16.98
CA PHE A 163 5.13 -14.26 17.25
C PHE A 163 6.24 -14.51 16.19
N PRO A 164 6.47 -15.74 15.71
CA PRO A 164 7.48 -15.99 14.67
C PRO A 164 7.13 -15.31 13.34
N LEU A 165 5.84 -15.28 12.98
CA LEU A 165 5.39 -14.64 11.74
C LEU A 165 5.51 -13.12 11.81
N VAL A 166 5.21 -12.51 12.97
CA VAL A 166 5.38 -11.08 13.21
C VAL A 166 6.85 -10.69 13.12
N LEU A 167 7.74 -11.46 13.75
CA LEU A 167 9.19 -11.25 13.67
C LEU A 167 9.69 -11.39 12.23
N LEU A 168 9.26 -12.44 11.51
CA LEU A 168 9.65 -12.67 10.13
C LEU A 168 9.20 -11.51 9.22
N ALA A 169 7.95 -11.08 9.33
CA ALA A 169 7.42 -9.96 8.56
C ALA A 169 8.16 -8.66 8.86
N GLY A 170 8.42 -8.36 10.14
CA GLY A 170 9.19 -7.19 10.55
C GLY A 170 10.65 -7.24 10.08
N THR A 171 11.27 -8.42 10.11
CA THR A 171 12.65 -8.62 9.65
C THR A 171 12.75 -8.48 8.13
N LEU A 172 11.82 -9.05 7.37
CA LEU A 172 11.74 -8.90 5.91
C LEU A 172 11.51 -7.44 5.50
N ASP A 173 10.63 -6.71 6.21
CA ASP A 173 10.41 -5.27 6.00
C ASP A 173 11.71 -4.48 6.21
N VAL A 174 12.39 -4.71 7.34
CA VAL A 174 13.67 -4.07 7.66
C VAL A 174 14.75 -4.41 6.63
N ALA A 175 14.89 -5.69 6.26
CA ALA A 175 15.88 -6.15 5.30
C ALA A 175 15.63 -5.57 3.89
N GLY A 176 14.37 -5.54 3.44
CA GLY A 176 14.02 -4.97 2.14
C GLY A 176 14.38 -3.49 2.05
N ASN A 177 14.07 -2.71 3.08
CA ASN A 177 14.46 -1.29 3.14
C ASN A 177 15.99 -1.14 3.21
N ALA A 178 16.70 -1.95 4.00
CA ALA A 178 18.16 -1.90 4.07
C ALA A 178 18.81 -2.20 2.70
N PHE A 179 18.33 -3.23 1.98
CA PHE A 179 18.81 -3.55 0.64
C PHE A 179 18.51 -2.44 -0.37
N PHE A 180 17.34 -1.80 -0.29
CA PHE A 180 17.02 -0.65 -1.12
C PHE A 180 18.05 0.47 -0.94
N VAL A 181 18.39 0.80 0.32
CA VAL A 181 19.40 1.82 0.62
C VAL A 181 20.77 1.44 0.09
N LEU A 182 21.23 0.21 0.33
CA LEU A 182 22.50 -0.27 -0.23
C LEU A 182 22.51 -0.21 -1.77
N ALA A 183 21.38 -0.48 -2.42
CA ALA A 183 21.23 -0.38 -3.87
C ALA A 183 21.32 1.08 -4.36
N THR A 184 20.76 2.04 -3.61
CA THR A 184 20.90 3.46 -3.95
C THR A 184 22.33 3.99 -3.78
N HIS A 185 23.08 3.49 -2.80
CA HIS A 185 24.48 3.87 -2.58
C HIS A 185 25.47 3.25 -3.58
N SER A 186 25.16 2.09 -4.17
CA SER A 186 26.02 1.42 -5.16
C SER A 186 25.96 2.01 -6.58
N GLY A 187 25.33 3.18 -6.74
CA GLY A 187 25.57 4.08 -7.87
C GLY A 187 24.57 4.03 -9.02
N ARG A 188 23.46 3.28 -8.89
CA ARG A 188 22.38 3.31 -9.89
C ARG A 188 21.01 3.39 -9.21
N LEU A 189 20.73 4.55 -8.60
CA LEU A 189 19.43 4.90 -8.01
C LEU A 189 18.27 4.62 -8.99
N ALA A 190 18.48 4.86 -10.29
CA ALA A 190 17.54 4.52 -11.35
C ALA A 190 17.25 3.00 -11.45
N VAL A 191 18.28 2.14 -11.35
CA VAL A 191 18.09 0.68 -11.41
C VAL A 191 17.41 0.17 -10.14
N ALA A 192 17.80 0.68 -8.97
CA ALA A 192 17.15 0.36 -7.71
C ALA A 192 15.66 0.75 -7.73
N ALA A 193 15.34 1.95 -8.21
CA ALA A 193 13.96 2.42 -8.36
C ALA A 193 13.13 1.54 -9.32
N ILE A 194 13.70 1.16 -10.47
CA ILE A 194 13.03 0.27 -11.43
C ILE A 194 12.77 -1.10 -10.79
N LEU A 195 13.76 -1.71 -10.14
CA LEU A 195 13.59 -3.03 -9.51
C LEU A 195 12.58 -2.98 -8.34
N SER A 196 12.57 -1.89 -7.56
CA SER A 196 11.58 -1.69 -6.51
C SER A 196 10.17 -1.46 -7.05
N SER A 197 10.03 -0.80 -8.19
CA SER A 197 8.73 -0.67 -8.86
C SER A 197 8.15 -2.01 -9.35
N LEU A 198 9.00 -3.02 -9.49
CA LEU A 198 8.64 -4.40 -9.81
C LEU A 198 8.15 -5.22 -8.60
N TYR A 199 7.98 -4.61 -7.42
CA TYR A 199 7.42 -5.31 -6.25
C TYR A 199 6.13 -6.10 -6.56
N PRO A 200 5.19 -5.61 -7.41
CA PRO A 200 3.97 -6.35 -7.71
C PRO A 200 4.27 -7.67 -8.44
N ALA A 201 5.29 -7.68 -9.30
CA ALA A 201 5.73 -8.88 -10.01
C ALA A 201 6.30 -9.92 -9.04
N ALA A 202 7.11 -9.50 -8.07
CA ALA A 202 7.63 -10.39 -7.03
C ALA A 202 6.49 -10.98 -6.16
N THR A 203 5.50 -10.16 -5.79
CA THR A 203 4.33 -10.63 -5.03
C THR A 203 3.51 -11.66 -5.82
N VAL A 204 3.28 -11.44 -7.11
CA VAL A 204 2.59 -12.39 -8.00
C VAL A 204 3.35 -13.72 -8.10
N LEU A 205 4.67 -13.66 -8.25
CA LEU A 205 5.51 -14.84 -8.39
C LEU A 205 5.50 -15.68 -7.09
N LEU A 206 5.59 -15.02 -5.93
CA LEU A 206 5.45 -15.66 -4.63
C LEU A 206 4.07 -16.28 -4.43
N ALA A 207 2.99 -15.60 -4.84
CA ALA A 207 1.64 -16.15 -4.76
C ALA A 207 1.52 -17.45 -5.58
N GLY A 208 2.10 -17.47 -6.79
CA GLY A 208 2.12 -18.68 -7.64
C GLY A 208 2.93 -19.84 -7.04
N ILE A 209 4.11 -19.56 -6.46
CA ILE A 209 5.00 -20.59 -5.91
C ILE A 209 4.51 -21.12 -4.55
N ILE A 210 4.13 -20.22 -3.63
CA ILE A 210 3.87 -20.55 -2.23
C ILE A 210 2.43 -21.02 -2.04
N LEU A 211 1.44 -20.27 -2.53
CA LEU A 211 0.04 -20.61 -2.28
C LEU A 211 -0.46 -21.76 -3.17
N ARG A 212 0.24 -22.08 -4.26
CA ARG A 212 -0.17 -23.09 -5.27
C ARG A 212 -1.63 -22.95 -5.70
N GLU A 213 -2.19 -21.74 -5.61
CA GLU A 213 -3.55 -21.50 -6.03
C GLU A 213 -3.64 -21.73 -7.54
N ARG A 214 -4.67 -22.47 -7.96
CA ARG A 214 -4.96 -22.67 -9.38
C ARG A 214 -5.48 -21.36 -9.94
N VAL A 215 -4.56 -20.47 -10.31
CA VAL A 215 -4.87 -19.20 -10.96
C VAL A 215 -5.72 -19.51 -12.18
N THR A 216 -6.96 -19.03 -12.17
CA THR A 216 -7.83 -19.24 -13.33
C THR A 216 -7.30 -18.45 -14.51
N ARG A 217 -7.53 -18.91 -15.75
CA ARG A 217 -7.00 -18.25 -16.96
C ARG A 217 -7.33 -16.76 -17.00
N LEU A 218 -8.49 -16.36 -16.45
CA LEU A 218 -8.93 -14.98 -16.33
C LEU A 218 -8.11 -14.17 -15.30
N GLN A 219 -7.79 -14.74 -14.14
CA GLN A 219 -6.93 -14.08 -13.15
C GLN A 219 -5.49 -13.91 -13.66
N ALA A 220 -4.96 -14.91 -14.38
CA ALA A 220 -3.63 -14.82 -15.01
C ALA A 220 -3.57 -13.69 -16.04
N ILE A 221 -4.61 -13.55 -16.87
CA ILE A 221 -4.74 -12.42 -17.81
C ILE A 221 -4.81 -11.09 -17.05
N GLY A 222 -5.61 -11.00 -15.98
CA GLY A 222 -5.70 -9.79 -15.16
C GLY A 222 -4.35 -9.38 -14.55
N ILE A 223 -3.60 -10.35 -14.02
CA ILE A 223 -2.24 -10.14 -13.49
C ILE A 223 -1.30 -9.62 -14.59
N PHE A 224 -1.33 -10.23 -15.78
CA PHE A 224 -0.51 -9.80 -16.91
C PHE A 224 -0.85 -8.36 -17.36
N ILE A 225 -2.15 -8.02 -17.42
CA ILE A 225 -2.60 -6.67 -17.73
C ILE A 225 -2.12 -5.67 -16.66
N ALA A 226 -2.17 -6.04 -15.37
CA ALA A 226 -1.66 -5.19 -14.29
C ALA A 226 -0.16 -4.91 -14.44
N LEU A 227 0.63 -5.93 -14.82
CA LEU A 227 2.06 -5.79 -15.06
C LEU A 227 2.38 -4.83 -16.22
N ILE A 228 1.53 -4.76 -17.24
CA ILE A 228 1.67 -3.82 -18.35
C ILE A 228 1.18 -2.41 -17.95
N ALA A 229 0.15 -2.31 -17.12
CA ALA A 229 -0.41 -1.03 -16.70
C ALA A 229 0.59 -0.20 -15.86
N ILE A 230 1.35 -0.85 -14.96
CA ILE A 230 2.30 -0.18 -14.07
C ILE A 230 3.32 0.71 -14.81
N PRO A 231 4.09 0.21 -15.79
CA PRO A 231 5.04 1.06 -16.51
C PRO A 231 4.34 2.16 -17.31
N LEU A 232 3.15 1.91 -17.87
CA LEU A 232 2.38 2.93 -18.60
C LEU A 232 1.92 4.11 -17.72
N ILE A 233 1.59 3.84 -16.47
CA ILE A 233 1.21 4.88 -15.48
C ILE A 233 2.44 5.68 -15.03
N SER A 234 3.63 5.08 -15.10
CA SER A 234 4.89 5.67 -14.63
C SER A 234 5.60 6.57 -15.66
N VAL A 235 5.09 6.70 -16.89
CA VAL A 235 5.62 7.59 -17.95
C VAL A 235 4.98 8.97 -17.85
#